data_AF-A0A7S1T5C7-F1
#
_entry.id   AF-A0A7S1T5C7-F1
#
_cell.length_a   1.000
_cell.length_b   1.000
_cell.length_c   1.000
_cell.angle_alpha   90.00
_cell.angle_beta   90.00
_cell.angle_gamma   90.00
#
_symmetry.space_group_name_H-M   'P 1'
#
loop_
_entity.id
_entity.type
_entity.pdbx_description
1 polymer ?
#
loop_
_entity_poly.entity_id
_entity_poly.type
_entity_poly.pdbx_seq_one_letter_code
_entity_poly.pdbx_strand_id
1 'polypeptide(L)'
;MVRHGEGHRQRHGMDESEREIALNRPDLNRHRRYLSNVLTSCKYHWYDLVPRSLLDQFRRISNFFFLLVAAASFIPNIAPTSPVTNVLPLIVVVGFGMARDIWEDLARRRADRRSNDRLYEVLQPVVGGTDGV
;
A
#
# COMPACT_ATOMS: atom_id res chain seq x y z
N MET A 1 0.75 -11.15 58.46
CA MET A 1 0.86 -9.68 58.57
C MET A 1 2.14 -9.25 57.86
N VAL A 2 2.07 -8.77 56.61
CA VAL A 2 3.00 -7.87 55.86
C VAL A 2 2.32 -7.64 54.49
N ARG A 3 1.37 -6.69 54.44
CA ARG A 3 1.44 -5.36 53.81
C ARG A 3 1.27 -5.37 52.28
N HIS A 4 0.05 -4.99 51.91
CA HIS A 4 -0.33 -4.27 50.68
C HIS A 4 0.74 -3.25 50.28
N GLY A 5 1.14 -3.29 49.01
CA GLY A 5 1.79 -2.20 48.30
C GLY A 5 1.02 -1.94 47.02
N GLU A 6 -0.06 -1.16 47.11
CA GLU A 6 -0.69 -0.56 45.94
C GLU A 6 0.25 0.50 45.37
N GLY A 7 0.84 0.21 44.22
CA GLY A 7 1.51 1.19 43.39
C GLY A 7 0.60 1.58 42.24
N HIS A 8 -0.33 2.51 42.49
CA HIS A 8 -0.94 3.29 41.42
C HIS A 8 0.17 4.09 40.71
N ARG A 9 0.63 3.62 39.55
CA ARG A 9 1.28 4.47 38.54
C ARG A 9 0.35 4.63 37.36
N GLN A 10 -0.41 5.72 37.43
CA GLN A 10 -1.11 6.27 36.28
C GLN A 10 -0.13 6.96 35.32
N ARG A 11 -0.48 6.86 34.03
CA ARG A 11 -0.26 7.82 32.94
C ARG A 11 1.03 7.73 32.11
N HIS A 12 0.83 7.07 30.96
CA HIS A 12 0.83 7.74 29.65
C HIS A 12 2.17 8.34 29.20
N GLY A 13 3.13 7.45 28.96
CA GLY A 13 4.03 7.55 27.82
C GLY A 13 3.93 6.21 27.10
N MET A 14 3.14 6.13 26.01
CA MET A 14 3.14 4.94 25.15
C MET A 14 4.51 4.88 24.48
N ASP A 15 5.41 4.11 25.09
CA ASP A 15 6.57 3.60 24.39
C ASP A 15 6.04 2.67 23.29
N GLU A 16 5.94 3.19 22.06
CA GLU A 16 5.45 2.46 20.88
C GLU A 16 6.29 1.20 20.54
N SER A 17 7.34 0.91 21.31
CA SER A 17 8.32 -0.12 21.00
C SER A 17 8.13 -1.45 21.75
N GLU A 18 7.31 -1.53 22.80
CA GLU A 18 7.19 -2.78 23.57
C GLU A 18 6.00 -3.64 23.12
N ARG A 19 6.31 -4.70 22.35
CA ARG A 19 5.36 -5.73 21.94
C ARG A 19 5.49 -6.97 22.82
N GLU A 20 4.54 -7.15 23.73
CA GLU A 20 4.41 -8.40 24.49
C GLU A 20 3.77 -9.49 23.60
N ILE A 21 4.36 -10.70 23.53
CA ILE A 21 3.85 -11.84 22.75
C ILE A 21 3.79 -13.07 23.66
N ALA A 22 2.61 -13.65 23.85
CA ALA A 22 2.45 -14.88 24.63
C ALA A 22 2.80 -16.11 23.78
N LEU A 23 3.70 -16.97 24.26
CA LEU A 23 4.09 -18.20 23.58
C LEU A 23 3.06 -19.31 23.83
N ASN A 24 2.74 -20.08 22.78
CA ASN A 24 1.80 -21.22 22.84
C ASN A 24 0.39 -20.88 23.38
N ARG A 25 0.02 -19.59 23.38
CA ARG A 25 -1.25 -19.04 23.88
C ARG A 25 -1.87 -18.07 22.88
N PRO A 26 -2.42 -18.58 21.75
CA PRO A 26 -3.00 -17.74 20.71
C PRO A 26 -4.22 -16.93 21.19
N ASP A 27 -4.91 -17.39 22.22
CA ASP A 27 -6.01 -16.71 22.91
C ASP A 27 -5.60 -15.33 23.46
N LEU A 28 -4.42 -15.25 24.08
CA LEU A 28 -3.88 -14.02 24.66
C LEU A 28 -3.42 -13.03 23.57
N ASN A 29 -2.89 -13.57 22.46
CA ASN A 29 -2.40 -12.77 21.33
C ASN A 29 -3.52 -12.21 20.46
N ARG A 30 -4.68 -12.88 20.38
CA ARG A 30 -5.81 -12.46 19.51
C ARG A 30 -6.37 -11.08 19.87
N HIS A 31 -6.30 -10.72 21.15
CA HIS A 31 -6.80 -9.44 21.68
C HIS A 31 -5.85 -8.27 21.39
N ARG A 32 -4.60 -8.55 21.02
CA ARG A 32 -3.53 -7.55 20.84
C ARG A 32 -3.47 -6.93 19.44
N ARG A 33 -4.42 -7.27 18.55
CA ARG A 33 -4.60 -6.69 17.19
C ARG A 33 -3.29 -6.54 16.38
N TYR A 34 -2.48 -7.59 16.31
CA TYR A 34 -1.30 -7.58 15.43
C TYR A 34 -1.70 -7.51 13.95
N LEU A 35 -0.84 -6.90 13.14
CA LEU A 35 -0.95 -6.91 11.69
C LEU A 35 -0.80 -8.34 11.14
N SER A 36 -1.48 -8.60 10.03
CA SER A 36 -1.37 -9.87 9.30
C SER A 36 0.02 -10.01 8.65
N ASN A 37 0.48 -11.26 8.47
CA ASN A 37 1.70 -11.58 7.74
C ASN A 37 1.53 -11.48 6.20
N VAL A 38 0.64 -10.61 5.72
CA VAL A 38 0.41 -10.38 4.29
C VAL A 38 1.40 -9.33 3.82
N LEU A 39 2.24 -9.70 2.86
CA LEU A 39 3.14 -8.77 2.20
C LEU A 39 2.43 -8.14 0.99
N THR A 40 2.54 -6.81 0.85
CA THR A 40 2.13 -6.13 -0.38
C THR A 40 3.23 -5.18 -0.85
N SER A 41 3.60 -5.30 -2.11
CA SER A 41 4.59 -4.46 -2.79
C SER A 41 3.96 -3.56 -3.87
N CYS A 42 2.64 -3.69 -4.06
CA CYS A 42 1.86 -2.93 -5.03
C CYS A 42 1.64 -1.50 -4.53
N LYS A 43 1.92 -0.52 -5.39
CA LYS A 43 1.80 0.91 -5.03
C LYS A 43 0.36 1.39 -5.16
N TYR A 44 -0.41 0.79 -6.07
CA TYR A 44 -1.77 1.22 -6.37
C TYR A 44 -2.80 0.17 -5.96
N HIS A 45 -3.90 0.63 -5.35
CA HIS A 45 -5.13 -0.15 -5.30
C HIS A 45 -5.78 -0.21 -6.68
N TRP A 46 -6.56 -1.26 -6.95
CA TRP A 46 -7.15 -1.49 -8.27
C TRP A 46 -8.07 -0.35 -8.74
N TYR A 47 -8.74 0.34 -7.82
CA TYR A 47 -9.64 1.47 -8.13
C TYR A 47 -8.89 2.81 -8.30
N ASP A 48 -7.78 3.01 -7.58
CA ASP A 48 -7.00 4.25 -7.61
C ASP A 48 -5.88 4.25 -8.68
N LEU A 49 -5.66 3.12 -9.36
CA LEU A 49 -4.52 2.89 -10.24
C LEU A 49 -4.47 3.85 -11.44
N VAL A 50 -5.60 4.07 -12.11
CA VAL A 50 -5.69 5.01 -13.24
C VAL A 50 -5.56 6.47 -12.78
N PRO A 51 -6.36 6.97 -11.82
CA PRO A 51 -6.27 8.38 -11.43
C PRO A 51 -4.93 8.74 -10.77
N ARG A 52 -4.34 7.87 -9.95
CA ARG A 52 -3.03 8.14 -9.35
C ARG A 52 -1.89 8.05 -10.37
N SER A 53 -1.89 7.06 -11.27
CA SER A 53 -0.85 6.96 -12.31
C SER A 53 -0.89 8.16 -13.24
N LEU A 54 -2.08 8.63 -13.62
CA LEU A 54 -2.23 9.85 -14.42
C LEU A 54 -1.68 11.08 -13.71
N LEU A 55 -2.00 11.26 -12.42
CA LEU A 55 -1.48 12.36 -11.61
C LEU A 55 0.05 12.30 -11.51
N ASP A 56 0.61 11.11 -11.28
CA ASP A 56 2.07 10.90 -11.24
C ASP A 56 2.73 11.24 -12.59
N GLN A 57 2.08 10.95 -13.72
CA GLN A 57 2.57 11.36 -15.03
C GLN A 57 2.58 12.89 -15.19
N PHE A 58 1.53 13.61 -14.80
CA PHE A 58 1.51 15.07 -14.91
C PHE A 58 2.41 15.80 -13.91
N ARG A 59 2.83 15.14 -12.82
CA ARG A 59 3.86 15.69 -11.90
C ARG A 59 5.27 15.64 -12.48
N ARG A 60 5.50 14.93 -13.58
CA ARG A 60 6.81 14.92 -14.28
C ARG A 60 6.99 16.21 -15.07
N ILE A 61 8.16 16.84 -14.93
CA ILE A 61 8.48 18.14 -15.55
C ILE A 61 8.18 18.15 -17.06
N SER A 62 8.57 17.10 -17.80
CA SER A 62 8.32 17.03 -19.25
C SER A 62 6.83 17.00 -19.60
N ASN A 63 6.06 16.16 -18.92
CA ASN A 63 4.62 16.04 -19.16
C ASN A 63 3.88 17.32 -18.74
N PHE A 64 4.32 17.96 -17.66
CA PHE A 64 3.81 19.25 -17.22
C PHE A 64 4.11 20.37 -18.22
N PHE A 65 5.33 20.43 -18.76
CA PHE A 65 5.68 21.36 -19.83
C PHE A 65 4.79 21.17 -21.06
N PHE A 66 4.66 19.93 -21.55
CA PHE A 66 3.79 19.63 -22.68
C PHE A 66 2.32 19.93 -22.39
N LEU A 67 1.86 19.75 -21.14
CA LEU A 67 0.52 20.14 -20.71
C LEU A 67 0.32 21.65 -20.81
N LEU A 68 1.29 22.46 -20.39
CA LEU A 68 1.21 23.93 -20.51
C LEU A 68 1.20 24.38 -21.96
N VAL A 69 2.05 23.80 -22.81
CA VAL A 69 2.08 24.07 -24.25
C VAL A 69 0.75 23.70 -24.90
N ALA A 70 0.22 22.51 -24.58
CA ALA A 70 -1.09 22.07 -25.06
C ALA A 70 -2.21 23.00 -24.58
N ALA A 71 -2.21 23.42 -23.31
CA ALA A 71 -3.20 24.35 -22.78
C ALA A 71 -3.15 25.72 -23.48
N ALA A 72 -1.95 26.28 -23.68
CA ALA A 72 -1.77 27.54 -24.39
C ALA A 72 -2.25 27.45 -25.85
N SER A 73 -2.14 26.27 -26.48
CA SER A 73 -2.55 26.07 -27.87
C SER A 73 -4.05 26.18 -28.12
N PHE A 74 -4.89 26.07 -27.08
CA PHE A 74 -6.33 26.29 -27.18
C PHE A 74 -6.73 27.76 -27.21
N ILE A 75 -5.83 28.69 -26.90
CA ILE A 75 -6.14 30.11 -26.91
C ILE A 75 -6.00 30.66 -28.35
N PRO A 76 -7.11 31.10 -28.98
CA PRO A 76 -7.06 31.61 -30.34
C PRO A 76 -6.19 32.88 -30.42
N ASN A 77 -5.50 33.07 -31.54
CA ASN A 77 -4.60 34.20 -31.84
C ASN A 77 -3.25 34.24 -31.09
N ILE A 78 -2.99 33.30 -30.17
CA ILE A 78 -1.70 33.21 -29.47
C ILE A 78 -0.85 32.08 -30.04
N ALA A 79 -1.49 30.96 -30.39
CA ALA A 79 -0.81 29.78 -30.88
C ALA A 79 -0.71 29.75 -32.42
N PRO A 80 0.50 29.58 -33.00
CA PRO A 80 0.67 29.45 -34.44
C PRO A 80 0.34 28.04 -34.97
N THR A 81 0.13 27.07 -34.09
CA THR A 81 -0.11 25.66 -34.41
C THR A 81 -1.49 25.19 -33.94
N SER A 82 -2.01 24.13 -34.58
CA SER A 82 -3.29 23.52 -34.17
C SER A 82 -3.16 22.87 -32.78
N PRO A 83 -4.19 22.94 -31.91
CA PRO A 83 -4.20 22.25 -30.62
C PRO A 83 -3.91 20.76 -30.73
N VAL A 84 -4.37 20.12 -31.81
CA VAL A 84 -4.17 18.69 -32.05
C VAL A 84 -2.68 18.34 -32.14
N THR A 85 -1.87 19.19 -32.78
CA THR A 85 -0.41 18.98 -32.93
C THR A 85 0.31 18.95 -31.59
N ASN A 86 -0.17 19.72 -30.60
CA ASN A 86 0.44 19.78 -29.26
C ASN A 86 -0.12 18.73 -28.30
N VAL A 87 -1.40 18.40 -28.41
CA VAL A 87 -2.09 17.43 -27.54
C VAL A 87 -1.72 15.99 -27.89
N LEU A 88 -1.59 15.66 -29.18
CA LEU A 88 -1.36 14.29 -29.61
C LEU A 88 -0.08 13.66 -29.02
N PRO A 89 1.10 14.31 -29.06
CA PRO A 89 2.32 13.76 -28.45
C PRO A 89 2.17 13.57 -26.93
N LEU A 90 1.49 14.50 -26.24
CA LEU A 90 1.25 14.41 -24.80
C LEU A 90 0.42 13.16 -24.46
N ILE A 91 -0.66 12.90 -25.20
CA ILE A 91 -1.51 11.71 -25.01
C ILE A 91 -0.70 10.43 -25.20
N VAL A 92 0.12 10.36 -26.26
CA VAL A 92 0.93 9.16 -26.56
C VAL A 92 1.93 8.89 -25.45
N VAL A 93 2.68 9.90 -25.01
CA VAL A 93 3.72 9.76 -23.98
C VAL A 93 3.10 9.40 -22.63
N VAL A 94 2.05 10.12 -22.20
CA VAL A 94 1.36 9.84 -20.93
C VAL A 94 0.70 8.46 -20.99
N GLY A 95 0.02 8.12 -22.09
CA GLY A 95 -0.64 6.83 -22.27
C GLY A 95 0.33 5.65 -22.22
N PHE A 96 1.47 5.74 -22.90
CA PHE A 96 2.51 4.71 -22.83
C PHE A 96 3.10 4.58 -21.42
N GLY A 97 3.35 5.71 -20.76
CA GLY A 97 3.83 5.75 -19.38
C GLY A 97 2.85 5.06 -18.41
N MET A 98 1.56 5.41 -18.48
CA MET A 98 0.53 4.78 -17.68
C MET A 98 0.40 3.28 -17.99
N ALA A 99 0.37 2.88 -19.26
CA ALA A 99 0.27 1.47 -19.63
C ALA A 99 1.41 0.63 -19.05
N ARG A 100 2.64 1.17 -19.09
CA ARG A 100 3.81 0.57 -18.45
C ARG A 100 3.64 0.46 -16.93
N ASP A 101 3.28 1.56 -16.26
CA ASP A 101 3.11 1.59 -14.81
C ASP A 101 2.08 0.55 -14.34
N ILE A 102 0.97 0.43 -15.08
CA ILE A 102 -0.10 -0.53 -14.81
C ILE A 102 0.38 -1.98 -15.01
N TRP A 103 1.11 -2.24 -16.08
CA TRP A 103 1.67 -3.56 -16.36
C TRP A 103 2.63 -4.01 -15.25
N GLU A 104 3.52 -3.12 -14.83
CA GLU A 104 4.47 -3.37 -13.74
C GLU A 104 3.76 -3.63 -12.41
N ASP A 105 2.73 -2.85 -12.07
CA ASP A 105 1.95 -3.06 -10.83
C ASP A 105 1.19 -4.39 -10.87
N LEU A 106 0.65 -4.81 -12.02
CA LEU A 106 -0.01 -6.11 -12.16
C LEU A 106 0.98 -7.27 -12.00
N ALA A 107 2.20 -7.15 -12.52
CA ALA A 107 3.25 -8.14 -12.32
C ALA A 107 3.60 -8.28 -10.83
N ARG A 108 3.69 -7.16 -10.09
CA ARG A 108 3.89 -7.15 -8.64
C ARG A 108 2.75 -7.84 -7.89
N ARG A 109 1.49 -7.60 -8.27
CA ARG A 109 0.33 -8.29 -7.66
C ARG A 109 0.42 -9.81 -7.79
N ARG A 110 0.88 -10.30 -8.95
CA ARG A 110 1.07 -11.75 -9.17
C ARG A 110 2.21 -12.30 -8.32
N ALA A 111 3.30 -11.54 -8.17
CA ALA A 111 4.42 -11.92 -7.31
C ALA A 111 4.02 -11.95 -5.83
N ASP A 112 3.31 -10.92 -5.35
CA ASP A 112 2.81 -10.85 -3.97
C ASP A 112 1.92 -12.04 -3.62
N ARG A 113 1.00 -12.44 -4.53
CA ARG A 113 0.16 -13.63 -4.33
C ARG A 113 1.00 -14.90 -4.15
N ARG A 114 1.99 -15.13 -5.03
CA ARG A 114 2.89 -16.28 -4.92
C ARG A 114 3.65 -16.31 -3.60
N SER A 115 4.08 -15.16 -3.11
CA SER A 115 4.80 -15.05 -1.83
C SER A 115 3.89 -15.31 -0.64
N ASN A 116 2.67 -14.76 -0.66
CA ASN A 116 1.70 -14.89 0.44
C ASN A 116 1.07 -16.29 0.51
N ASP A 117 0.93 -16.99 -0.62
CA ASP A 117 0.35 -18.33 -0.71
C ASP A 117 1.37 -19.45 -0.46
N ARG A 118 2.62 -19.11 -0.09
CA ARG A 118 3.67 -20.11 0.18
C ARG A 118 3.32 -20.93 1.42
N LEU A 119 3.39 -22.26 1.30
CA LEU A 119 3.16 -23.17 2.43
C LEU A 119 4.20 -22.97 3.53
N TYR A 120 3.74 -22.96 4.77
CA TYR A 120 4.56 -22.92 5.97
C TYR A 120 3.98 -23.85 7.03
N GLU A 121 4.84 -24.38 7.88
CA GLU A 121 4.43 -25.24 8.99
C GLU A 121 4.17 -24.37 10.22
N VAL A 122 3.08 -24.66 10.95
CA VAL A 122 2.70 -23.93 12.16
C VAL A 122 2.65 -24.92 13.31
N LEU A 123 3.36 -24.59 14.40
CA LEU A 123 3.26 -25.35 15.64
C LEU A 123 1.84 -25.19 16.19
N GLN A 124 1.10 -26.29 16.24
CA GLN A 124 -0.19 -26.33 16.91
C GLN A 124 0.02 -26.62 18.41
N PRO A 125 -0.68 -25.91 19.31
CA PRO A 125 -0.68 -26.28 20.72
C PRO A 125 -1.22 -27.71 20.86
N VAL A 126 -0.58 -28.53 21.68
CA VAL A 126 -1.16 -29.83 22.07
C VAL A 126 -2.43 -29.56 22.86
N VAL A 127 -3.57 -29.76 22.22
CA VAL A 127 -4.87 -29.79 22.92
C VAL A 127 -4.88 -31.11 23.68
N GLY A 128 -4.62 -31.06 24.98
CA GLY A 128 -4.65 -32.24 25.84
C GLY A 128 -6.00 -32.95 25.69
N GLY A 129 -5.94 -34.24 25.33
CA GLY A 129 -7.10 -35.10 25.18
C GLY A 129 -7.98 -35.05 26.42
N THR A 130 -9.23 -34.65 26.22
CA THR A 130 -10.34 -34.94 27.14
C THR A 130 -11.29 -35.89 26.42
N ASP A 131 -10.73 -37.00 25.92
CA ASP A 131 -11.51 -38.15 25.52
C ASP A 131 -11.68 -39.00 26.78
N GLY A 132 -12.87 -38.89 27.35
CA GLY A 132 -13.25 -39.40 28.67
C GLY A 132 -13.00 -40.89 28.85
N VAL A 133 -12.47 -41.21 30.03
CA VAL A 133 -12.76 -42.43 30.79
C VAL A 133 -14.16 -42.30 31.39
#